data_AF-A0A7Y5KA52-F1
#
_entry.id   AF-A0A7Y5KA52-F1
#
_cell.length_a   1.000
_cell.length_b   1.000
_cell.length_c   1.000
_cell.angle_alpha   90.00
_cell.angle_beta   90.00
_cell.angle_gamma   90.00
#
_symmetry.space_group_name_H-M   'P 1'
#
loop_
_entity.id
_entity.type
_entity.pdbx_description
1 polymer ?
#
loop_
_entity_poly.entity_id
_entity_poly.type
_entity_poly.pdbx_seq_one_letter_code
_entity_poly.pdbx_strand_id
1 'polypeptide(L)'
;MNTSPLHLSTFDRQPLPRATCADLNEERVLWFLQQRAQKRGVPIPTLHLPEVLAELGAAIAHDGNLLPTCGGMLFFGHNPQTWLPHSQVRLARFQGTTTTHFVDRADLQGTLPEMINAAEQFIRRNTRTAAKVVGFRRREVAEYPFEAIREAICNAVCH
;
A
#
# COMPACT_ATOMS: atom_id res chain seq x y z
N MET A 1 -38.87 13.45 -9.78
CA MET A 1 -37.80 12.49 -10.09
C MET A 1 -36.51 13.06 -9.50
N ASN A 2 -36.11 12.54 -8.34
CA ASN A 2 -34.98 13.03 -7.58
C ASN A 2 -33.72 12.31 -8.08
N THR A 3 -32.92 12.98 -8.91
CA THR A 3 -31.61 12.48 -9.31
C THR A 3 -30.63 12.78 -8.18
N SER A 4 -30.54 11.85 -7.23
CA SER A 4 -29.43 11.81 -6.27
C SER A 4 -28.12 11.77 -7.06
N PRO A 5 -27.12 12.61 -6.75
CA PRO A 5 -25.81 12.47 -7.37
C PRO A 5 -25.25 11.11 -6.97
N LEU A 6 -24.88 10.31 -7.97
CA LEU A 6 -24.07 9.10 -7.79
C LEU A 6 -22.76 9.53 -7.12
N HIS A 7 -22.74 9.52 -5.78
CA HIS A 7 -21.50 9.52 -5.04
C HIS A 7 -20.86 8.18 -5.39
N LEU A 8 -19.98 8.18 -6.40
CA LEU A 8 -19.06 7.07 -6.66
C LEU A 8 -18.55 6.63 -5.28
N SER A 9 -18.91 5.42 -4.84
CA SER A 9 -18.26 4.88 -3.66
C SER A 9 -16.79 4.81 -4.04
N THR A 10 -15.94 5.55 -3.33
CA THR A 10 -14.49 5.44 -3.50
C THR A 10 -14.15 3.94 -3.47
N PHE A 11 -13.39 3.46 -4.47
CA PHE A 11 -13.18 2.02 -4.73
C PHE A 11 -12.78 1.25 -3.46
N ASP A 12 -11.95 1.87 -2.62
CA ASP A 12 -11.50 1.37 -1.32
C ASP A 12 -12.63 1.06 -0.34
N ARG A 13 -13.80 1.70 -0.44
CA ARG A 13 -14.96 1.48 0.45
C ARG A 13 -15.94 0.43 -0.08
N GLN A 14 -15.75 -0.10 -1.28
CA GLN A 14 -16.64 -1.13 -1.81
C GLN A 14 -16.51 -2.42 -1.00
N PRO A 15 -17.62 -3.04 -0.57
CA PRO A 15 -17.58 -4.34 0.09
C PRO A 15 -17.18 -5.42 -0.92
N LEU A 16 -16.51 -6.47 -0.45
CA LEU A 16 -16.21 -7.68 -1.22
C LEU A 16 -17.23 -8.77 -0.83
N PRO A 17 -18.30 -9.00 -1.62
CA PRO A 17 -19.44 -9.82 -1.17
C PRO A 17 -19.13 -11.29 -0.90
N ARG A 18 -18.04 -11.78 -1.46
CA ARG A 18 -17.61 -13.18 -1.31
C ARG A 18 -16.50 -13.35 -0.26
N ALA A 19 -15.95 -12.26 0.27
CA ALA A 19 -14.89 -12.28 1.28
C ALA A 19 -15.48 -12.18 2.69
N THR A 20 -14.70 -12.62 3.66
CA THR A 20 -15.04 -12.60 5.07
C THR A 20 -13.94 -11.90 5.87
N CYS A 21 -14.22 -11.48 7.10
CA CYS A 21 -13.20 -10.90 7.96
C CYS A 21 -12.04 -11.87 8.26
N ALA A 22 -12.23 -13.19 8.10
CA ALA A 22 -11.16 -14.18 8.24
C ALA A 22 -10.14 -14.13 7.08
N ASP A 23 -10.47 -13.49 5.96
CA ASP A 23 -9.53 -13.23 4.87
C ASP A 23 -8.59 -12.05 5.17
N LEU A 24 -8.86 -11.29 6.23
CA LEU A 24 -8.00 -10.23 6.76
C LEU A 24 -7.08 -10.80 7.85
N ASN A 25 -5.81 -10.42 7.79
CA ASN A 25 -4.79 -10.83 8.72
C ASN A 25 -4.79 -9.93 9.96
N GLU A 26 -5.22 -10.49 11.09
CA GLU A 26 -5.29 -9.80 12.38
C GLU A 26 -3.92 -9.27 12.85
N GLU A 27 -2.83 -10.02 12.66
CA GLU A 27 -1.49 -9.58 13.05
C GLU A 27 -1.07 -8.31 12.30
N ARG A 28 -1.44 -8.18 11.02
CA ARG A 28 -1.18 -6.97 10.22
C ARG A 28 -1.99 -5.77 10.73
N VAL A 29 -3.24 -6.00 11.14
CA VAL A 29 -4.08 -4.95 11.75
C VAL A 29 -3.46 -4.48 13.06
N LEU A 30 -3.10 -5.41 13.95
CA LEU A 30 -2.46 -5.10 15.23
C LEU A 30 -1.13 -4.37 15.04
N TRP A 31 -0.29 -4.83 14.11
CA TRP A 31 0.95 -4.15 13.75
C TRP A 31 0.69 -2.71 13.27
N PHE A 32 -0.31 -2.50 12.41
CA PHE A 32 -0.68 -1.16 11.94
C PHE A 32 -1.10 -0.24 13.09
N LEU A 33 -1.91 -0.74 14.04
CA LEU A 33 -2.34 0.04 15.21
C LEU A 33 -1.15 0.41 16.10
N GLN A 34 -0.22 -0.52 16.32
CA GLN A 34 1.02 -0.25 17.08
C GLN A 34 1.86 0.85 16.39
N GLN A 35 2.04 0.75 15.08
CA GLN A 35 2.76 1.77 14.31
C GLN A 35 2.06 3.13 14.35
N ARG A 36 0.72 3.15 14.25
CA ARG A 36 -0.09 4.37 14.37
C ARG A 36 0.07 5.00 15.75
N ALA A 37 0.05 4.20 16.81
CA ALA A 37 0.23 4.68 18.18
C ALA A 37 1.61 5.29 18.39
N GLN A 38 2.67 4.61 17.95
CA GLN A 38 4.05 5.09 18.07
C GLN A 38 4.29 6.38 17.29
N LYS A 39 3.77 6.47 16.05
CA LYS A 39 4.03 7.63 15.17
C LYS A 39 3.15 8.84 15.46
N ARG A 40 1.91 8.63 15.91
CA ARG A 40 0.92 9.71 16.10
C ARG A 40 0.60 9.99 17.56
N GLY A 41 1.12 9.21 18.51
CA GLY A 41 0.84 9.36 19.94
C GLY A 41 -0.63 9.08 20.30
N VAL A 42 -1.32 8.26 19.50
CA VAL A 42 -2.72 7.89 19.75
C VAL A 42 -2.81 6.54 20.47
N PRO A 43 -3.78 6.31 21.36
CA PRO A 43 -3.93 5.02 22.02
C PRO A 43 -4.30 3.91 21.02
N ILE A 44 -3.88 2.69 21.34
CA ILE A 44 -4.36 1.49 20.64
C ILE A 44 -5.79 1.23 21.14
N PRO A 45 -6.78 1.04 20.25
CA PRO A 45 -8.14 0.71 20.64
C PRO A 45 -8.19 -0.57 21.49
N THR A 46 -9.03 -0.59 22.53
CA THR A 46 -9.32 -1.78 23.35
C THR A 46 -10.53 -2.57 22.84
N LEU A 47 -10.97 -2.28 21.62
CA LEU A 47 -12.14 -2.88 20.96
C LEU A 47 -11.85 -4.30 20.46
N HIS A 48 -12.89 -5.06 20.18
CA HIS A 48 -12.74 -6.35 19.49
C HIS A 48 -12.41 -6.12 18.01
N LEU A 49 -11.70 -7.07 17.39
CA LEU A 49 -11.23 -6.97 16.00
C LEU A 49 -12.32 -6.52 14.99
N PRO A 50 -13.56 -7.03 15.02
CA PRO A 50 -14.61 -6.58 14.09
C PRO A 50 -14.93 -5.08 14.21
N GLU A 51 -14.96 -4.53 15.42
CA GLU A 51 -15.22 -3.12 15.68
C GLU A 51 -14.06 -2.26 15.19
N VAL A 52 -12.82 -2.71 15.45
CA VAL A 52 -11.60 -2.06 14.93
C VAL A 52 -11.60 -2.02 13.41
N LEU A 53 -11.92 -3.14 12.74
CA LEU A 53 -11.99 -3.20 11.28
C LEU A 53 -13.04 -2.25 10.72
N ALA A 54 -14.19 -2.11 11.38
CA ALA A 54 -15.22 -1.16 11.02
C ALA A 54 -14.77 0.30 11.21
N GLU A 55 -14.14 0.63 12.34
CA GLU A 55 -13.61 1.99 12.60
C GLU A 55 -12.52 2.39 11.61
N LEU A 56 -11.68 1.44 11.18
CA LEU A 56 -10.67 1.66 10.15
C LEU A 56 -11.26 1.79 8.74
N GLY A 57 -12.55 1.47 8.55
CA GLY A 57 -13.16 1.33 7.23
C GLY A 57 -12.63 0.13 6.43
N ALA A 58 -11.93 -0.80 7.10
CA ALA A 58 -11.40 -2.03 6.51
C ALA A 58 -12.50 -3.09 6.33
N ALA A 59 -13.59 -2.97 7.06
CA ALA A 59 -14.80 -3.74 6.85
C ALA A 59 -16.05 -2.86 7.02
N ILE A 60 -17.16 -3.22 6.40
CA ILE A 60 -18.44 -2.52 6.50
C ILE A 60 -19.58 -3.50 6.72
N ALA A 61 -20.60 -3.06 7.45
CA ALA A 61 -21.83 -3.82 7.60
C ALA A 61 -22.60 -3.84 6.27
N HIS A 62 -22.97 -5.03 5.80
CA HIS A 62 -23.75 -5.25 4.60
C HIS A 62 -24.67 -6.45 4.84
N ASP A 63 -25.99 -6.25 4.74
CA ASP A 63 -27.02 -7.27 4.95
C ASP A 63 -26.85 -8.10 6.23
N GLY A 64 -26.53 -7.42 7.35
CA GLY A 64 -26.35 -8.05 8.67
C GLY A 64 -25.00 -8.74 8.87
N ASN A 65 -24.12 -8.75 7.87
CA ASN A 65 -22.78 -9.31 7.95
C ASN A 65 -21.71 -8.21 7.88
N LEU A 66 -20.55 -8.45 8.51
CA LEU A 66 -19.39 -7.58 8.38
C LEU A 66 -18.49 -8.08 7.24
N LEU A 67 -18.43 -7.32 6.15
CA LEU A 67 -17.67 -7.69 4.95
C LEU A 67 -16.41 -6.82 4.81
N PRO A 68 -15.26 -7.40 4.44
CA PRO A 68 -14.09 -6.61 4.09
C PRO A 68 -14.39 -5.62 2.96
N THR A 69 -13.80 -4.44 3.06
CA THR A 69 -13.77 -3.49 1.94
C THR A 69 -12.59 -3.79 1.03
N CYS A 70 -12.59 -3.26 -0.21
CA CYS A 70 -11.42 -3.32 -1.09
C CYS A 70 -10.18 -2.75 -0.41
N GLY A 71 -10.31 -1.62 0.30
CA GLY A 71 -9.21 -0.99 1.05
C GLY A 71 -8.72 -1.88 2.20
N GLY A 72 -9.64 -2.46 2.98
CA GLY A 72 -9.29 -3.41 4.03
C GLY A 72 -8.55 -4.63 3.50
N MET A 73 -9.03 -5.20 2.39
CA MET A 73 -8.38 -6.32 1.72
C MET A 73 -7.00 -5.96 1.19
N LEU A 74 -6.84 -4.77 0.58
CA LEU A 74 -5.57 -4.30 0.05
C LEU A 74 -4.54 -3.98 1.14
N PHE A 75 -4.96 -3.57 2.33
CA PHE A 75 -4.05 -3.27 3.45
C PHE A 75 -3.76 -4.48 4.33
N PHE A 76 -4.76 -5.33 4.57
CA PHE A 76 -4.70 -6.35 5.61
C PHE A 76 -4.99 -7.77 5.11
N GLY A 77 -5.40 -7.97 3.86
CA GLY A 77 -5.73 -9.29 3.32
C GLY A 77 -4.58 -10.29 3.40
N HIS A 78 -4.86 -11.56 3.64
CA HIS A 78 -3.87 -12.64 3.57
C HIS A 78 -3.27 -12.74 2.16
N ASN A 79 -4.12 -12.75 1.14
CA ASN A 79 -3.77 -12.77 -0.28
C ASN A 79 -4.70 -11.82 -1.07
N PRO A 80 -4.41 -10.50 -1.11
CA PRO A 80 -5.34 -9.52 -1.69
C PRO A 80 -5.72 -9.81 -3.15
N GLN A 81 -4.77 -10.32 -3.94
CA GLN A 81 -4.95 -10.60 -5.37
C GLN A 81 -5.91 -11.76 -5.66
N THR A 82 -6.25 -12.61 -4.68
CA THR A 82 -7.35 -13.58 -4.83
C THR A 82 -8.69 -12.88 -5.03
N TRP A 83 -8.86 -11.71 -4.40
CA TRP A 83 -10.09 -10.91 -4.43
C TRP A 83 -10.02 -9.78 -5.46
N LEU A 84 -8.82 -9.23 -5.65
CA LEU A 84 -8.54 -8.10 -6.54
C LEU A 84 -7.39 -8.47 -7.50
N PRO A 85 -7.61 -9.31 -8.52
CA PRO A 85 -6.53 -9.89 -9.34
C PRO A 85 -5.63 -8.88 -10.07
N HIS A 86 -6.12 -7.66 -10.26
CA HIS A 86 -5.41 -6.60 -10.96
C HIS A 86 -4.71 -5.60 -10.02
N SER A 87 -4.80 -5.78 -8.70
CA SER A 87 -4.12 -4.90 -7.73
C SER A 87 -2.66 -5.31 -7.57
N GLN A 88 -1.81 -4.88 -8.50
CA GLN A 88 -0.38 -5.19 -8.52
C GLN A 88 0.43 -3.99 -8.99
N VAL A 89 1.71 -3.93 -8.61
CA VAL A 89 2.65 -2.91 -9.08
C VAL A 89 3.69 -3.56 -9.98
N ARG A 90 3.82 -3.09 -11.22
CA ARG A 90 4.83 -3.58 -12.16
C ARG A 90 5.90 -2.52 -12.36
N LEU A 91 7.17 -2.90 -12.20
CA LEU A 91 8.32 -2.03 -12.34
C LEU A 91 9.27 -2.59 -13.38
N ALA A 92 9.86 -1.70 -14.17
CA ALA A 92 10.86 -2.04 -15.16
C ALA A 92 11.92 -0.95 -15.22
N ARG A 93 13.19 -1.35 -15.25
CA ARG A 93 14.33 -0.49 -15.57
C ARG A 93 14.77 -0.78 -17.00
N PHE A 94 14.97 0.29 -17.77
CA PHE A 94 15.43 0.20 -19.15
C PHE A 94 16.85 0.74 -19.32
N GLN A 95 17.53 0.29 -20.37
CA GLN A 95 18.79 0.87 -20.82
C GLN A 95 18.52 2.01 -21.79
N GLY A 96 19.07 3.20 -21.50
CA GLY A 96 18.85 4.39 -22.31
C GLY A 96 17.45 4.97 -22.08
N THR A 97 16.87 5.54 -23.12
CA THR A 97 15.57 6.24 -23.07
C THR A 97 14.45 5.48 -23.78
N THR A 98 14.72 4.28 -24.31
CA THR A 98 13.74 3.43 -24.99
C THR A 98 13.31 2.28 -24.09
N THR A 99 12.11 1.74 -24.32
CA THR A 99 11.59 0.58 -23.58
C THR A 99 11.99 -0.77 -24.18
N THR A 100 13.01 -0.78 -25.05
CA THR A 100 13.40 -1.97 -25.85
C THR A 100 14.32 -2.93 -25.09
N HIS A 101 15.15 -2.41 -24.17
CA HIS A 101 16.14 -3.22 -23.45
C HIS A 101 15.88 -3.14 -21.94
N PHE A 102 15.26 -4.19 -21.40
CA PHE A 102 15.04 -4.35 -19.96
C PHE A 102 16.37 -4.69 -19.27
N VAL A 103 16.64 -4.00 -18.16
CA VAL A 103 17.80 -4.24 -17.30
C VAL A 103 17.39 -4.91 -15.99
N ASP A 104 16.24 -4.54 -15.45
CA ASP A 104 15.63 -5.16 -14.27
C ASP A 104 14.10 -5.05 -14.39
N ARG A 105 13.37 -5.98 -13.79
CA ARG A 105 11.90 -6.00 -13.77
C ARG A 105 11.39 -6.65 -12.50
N ALA A 106 10.24 -6.19 -12.02
CA ALA A 106 9.56 -6.81 -10.89
C ALA A 106 8.04 -6.68 -11.06
N ASP A 107 7.34 -7.78 -10.83
CA ASP A 107 5.89 -7.82 -10.66
C ASP A 107 5.61 -8.02 -9.16
N LEU A 108 5.07 -6.99 -8.53
CA LEU A 108 4.85 -6.95 -7.08
C LEU A 108 3.38 -7.20 -6.76
N GLN A 109 3.16 -8.13 -5.84
CA GLN A 109 1.87 -8.52 -5.30
C GLN A 109 1.94 -8.56 -3.76
N GLY A 110 0.81 -8.79 -3.10
CA GLY A 110 0.66 -8.66 -1.66
C GLY A 110 -0.14 -7.41 -1.28
N THR A 111 -0.02 -7.00 -0.03
CA THR A 111 -0.69 -5.80 0.50
C THR A 111 -0.04 -4.52 -0.02
N LEU A 112 -0.76 -3.38 0.02
CA LEU A 112 -0.21 -2.09 -0.41
C LEU A 112 1.07 -1.71 0.36
N PRO A 113 1.17 -1.85 1.70
CA PRO A 113 2.41 -1.57 2.41
C PRO A 113 3.58 -2.45 1.95
N GLU A 114 3.35 -3.74 1.67
CA GLU A 114 4.35 -4.65 1.15
C GLU A 114 4.81 -4.23 -0.26
N MET A 115 3.87 -3.94 -1.16
CA MET A 115 4.18 -3.51 -2.53
C MET A 115 4.90 -2.16 -2.56
N ILE A 116 4.51 -1.19 -1.72
CA ILE A 116 5.19 0.12 -1.61
C ILE A 116 6.65 -0.08 -1.15
N ASN A 117 6.87 -0.90 -0.13
CA ASN A 117 8.22 -1.15 0.38
C ASN A 117 9.07 -1.91 -0.65
N ALA A 118 8.51 -2.92 -1.33
CA ALA A 118 9.20 -3.65 -2.38
C ALA A 118 9.51 -2.77 -3.60
N ALA A 119 8.61 -1.87 -3.97
CA ALA A 119 8.83 -0.90 -5.03
C ALA A 119 9.95 0.08 -4.68
N GLU A 120 9.98 0.58 -3.45
CA GLU A 120 11.07 1.44 -2.98
C GLU A 120 12.42 0.71 -3.03
N GLN A 121 12.47 -0.56 -2.59
CA GLN A 121 13.70 -1.38 -2.67
C GLN A 121 14.14 -1.61 -4.13
N PHE A 122 13.20 -1.87 -5.04
CA PHE A 122 13.47 -2.01 -6.46
C PHE A 122 14.07 -0.74 -7.05
N ILE A 123 13.52 0.44 -6.73
CA ILE A 123 14.04 1.70 -7.23
C ILE A 123 15.41 2.00 -6.60
N ARG A 124 15.57 1.78 -5.29
CA ARG A 124 16.85 1.98 -4.58
C ARG A 124 17.99 1.16 -5.18
N ARG A 125 17.81 -0.15 -5.39
CA ARG A 125 18.87 -1.01 -5.96
C ARG A 125 19.24 -0.64 -7.40
N ASN A 126 18.34 0.04 -8.09
CA ASN A 126 18.51 0.50 -9.48
C ASN A 126 18.90 1.98 -9.60
N THR A 127 18.95 2.71 -8.48
CA THR A 127 19.35 4.12 -8.42
C THR A 127 20.87 4.19 -8.28
N ARG A 128 21.51 5.03 -9.09
CA ARG A 128 22.97 5.23 -8.98
C ARG A 128 23.29 6.04 -7.73
N THR A 129 24.39 5.68 -7.08
CA THR A 129 24.92 6.43 -5.94
C THR A 129 26.32 6.92 -6.28
N ALA A 130 26.51 8.24 -6.27
CA ALA A 130 27.80 8.87 -6.47
C ALA A 130 28.45 9.17 -5.11
N ALA A 131 29.78 9.09 -5.05
CA ALA A 131 30.53 9.57 -3.89
C ALA A 131 30.98 11.01 -4.12
N LYS A 132 30.63 11.91 -3.19
CA LYS A 132 31.10 13.30 -3.18
C LYS A 132 31.90 13.56 -1.92
N VAL A 133 33.10 14.13 -2.06
CA VAL A 133 33.90 14.58 -0.91
C VAL A 133 33.45 16.00 -0.53
N VAL A 134 33.04 16.18 0.72
CA VAL A 134 32.67 17.50 1.28
C VAL A 134 33.54 17.75 2.50
N GLY A 135 34.50 18.68 2.37
CA GLY A 135 35.58 18.86 3.35
C GLY A 135 36.47 17.62 3.42
N PHE A 136 36.63 17.05 4.62
CA PHE A 136 37.41 15.81 4.83
C PHE A 136 36.55 14.54 4.89
N ARG A 137 35.26 14.61 4.55
CA ARG A 137 34.35 13.45 4.64
C ARG A 137 33.77 13.08 3.28
N ARG A 138 33.80 11.79 2.97
CA ARG A 138 33.07 11.20 1.85
C ARG A 138 31.59 11.11 2.21
N ARG A 139 30.72 11.59 1.33
CA ARG A 139 29.26 11.43 1.41
C ARG A 139 28.76 10.72 0.17
N GLU A 140 27.85 9.79 0.35
CA GLU A 140 27.11 9.17 -0.74
C GLU A 140 25.91 10.05 -1.11
N VAL A 141 25.73 10.29 -2.40
CA VAL A 141 24.64 11.08 -2.97
C VAL A 141 23.94 10.21 -4.00
N ALA A 142 22.71 9.81 -3.70
CA ALA A 142 21.86 9.08 -4.63
C ALA A 142 21.36 10.01 -5.75
N GLU A 143 21.19 9.46 -6.95
CA GLU A 143 20.67 10.16 -8.13
C GLU A 143 19.26 10.74 -7.90
N TYR A 144 18.45 10.07 -7.07
CA TYR A 144 17.13 10.53 -6.67
C TYR A 144 17.01 10.58 -5.14
N PRO A 145 16.36 11.62 -4.58
CA PRO A 145 16.08 11.65 -3.15
C PRO A 145 15.03 10.58 -2.81
N PHE A 146 15.39 9.66 -1.91
CA PHE A 146 14.55 8.52 -1.61
C PHE A 146 13.22 8.87 -0.94
N GLU A 147 13.14 9.99 -0.22
CA GLU A 147 11.88 10.50 0.34
C GLU A 147 10.89 10.87 -0.77
N ALA A 148 11.36 11.52 -1.84
CA ALA A 148 10.51 11.87 -2.99
C ALA A 148 10.09 10.63 -3.78
N ILE A 149 10.97 9.62 -3.89
CA ILE A 149 10.61 8.33 -4.50
C ILE A 149 9.48 7.69 -3.71
N ARG A 150 9.59 7.63 -2.38
CA ARG A 150 8.58 7.00 -1.54
C ARG A 150 7.23 7.70 -1.67
N GLU A 151 7.22 9.03 -1.66
CA GLU A 151 6.01 9.82 -1.87
C GLU A 151 5.39 9.59 -3.26
N ALA A 152 6.22 9.55 -4.31
CA ALA A 152 5.76 9.28 -5.67
C ALA A 152 5.13 7.88 -5.79
N ILE A 153 5.72 6.86 -5.17
CA ILE A 153 5.14 5.50 -5.13
C ILE A 153 3.80 5.52 -4.38
N CYS A 154 3.75 6.13 -3.19
CA CYS A 154 2.51 6.22 -2.41
C CYS A 154 1.39 6.89 -3.22
N ASN A 155 1.69 8.02 -3.86
CA ASN A 155 0.72 8.75 -4.67
C ASN A 155 0.23 7.94 -5.88
N ALA A 156 1.13 7.21 -6.55
CA ALA A 156 0.76 6.34 -7.67
C ALA A 156 -0.06 5.10 -7.26
N VAL A 157 0.05 4.66 -6.00
CA VAL A 157 -0.74 3.54 -5.47
C VAL A 157 -2.10 4.02 -4.93
N CYS A 158 -2.18 5.25 -4.44
CA CYS A 158 -3.41 5.81 -3.86
C CYS A 158 -4.40 6.37 -4.89
N HIS A 159 -3.93 6.72 -6.11
CA HIS A 159 -4.72 7.39 -7.14
C HIS A 159 -4.73 6.59 -8.45
#